data_AF-A0A2T7HCJ3-F1
#
_entry.id   AF-A0A2T7HCJ3-F1
#
_cell.length_a   1.000
_cell.length_b   1.000
_cell.length_c   1.000
_cell.angle_alpha   90.00
_cell.angle_beta   90.00
_cell.angle_gamma   90.00
#
_symmetry.space_group_name_H-M   'P 1'
#
loop_
_entity.id
_entity.type
_entity.pdbx_description
1 polymer ?
#
loop_
_entity_poly.entity_id
_entity_poly.type
_entity_poly.pdbx_seq_one_letter_code
_entity_poly.pdbx_strand_id
1 'polypeptide(L)'
;MRLIVLAAGFLLLSAVASLAQQRVYCPLPEDGIWVNKDAAPKQISRVEVESRCLDDQVHVRVRAFTACIPRDCKWGWTQAERRSDGAIQVLLIGFLSSKQLTLKVFGDMLDVHVISIVNDLSEPRREETFNLTRK
;
A
#
# COMPACT_ATOMS: atom_id res chain seq x y z
N MET A 1 -4.58 -32.56 48.58
CA MET A 1 -3.38 -32.61 47.70
C MET A 1 -3.67 -32.95 46.23
N ARG A 2 -4.77 -33.62 45.85
CA ARG A 2 -5.09 -33.93 44.44
C ARG A 2 -5.63 -32.76 43.60
N LEU A 3 -6.24 -31.74 44.23
CA LEU A 3 -6.84 -30.59 43.52
C LEU A 3 -5.85 -29.52 43.05
N ILE A 4 -4.67 -29.42 43.68
CA ILE A 4 -3.67 -28.39 43.32
C ILE A 4 -2.91 -28.76 42.04
N VAL A 5 -2.75 -30.06 41.75
CA VAL A 5 -2.08 -30.57 40.55
C VAL A 5 -2.89 -30.29 39.27
N LEU A 6 -4.23 -30.29 39.37
CA LEU A 6 -5.12 -30.01 38.23
C LEU A 6 -5.12 -28.52 37.81
N ALA A 7 -4.96 -27.60 38.76
CA ALA A 7 -4.93 -26.17 38.46
C ALA A 7 -3.61 -25.73 37.78
N ALA A 8 -2.48 -26.35 38.15
CA ALA A 8 -1.18 -26.07 37.54
C ALA A 8 -1.10 -26.60 36.09
N GLY A 9 -1.77 -27.71 35.78
CA GLY A 9 -1.81 -28.27 34.43
C GLY A 9 -2.55 -27.37 33.43
N PHE A 10 -3.63 -26.70 33.86
CA PHE A 10 -4.43 -25.84 32.98
C PHE A 10 -3.74 -24.50 32.63
N LEU A 11 -2.88 -24.00 33.52
CA LEU A 11 -2.11 -22.76 33.30
C LEU A 11 -0.90 -22.93 32.36
N LEU A 12 -0.42 -24.16 32.16
CA LEU A 12 0.69 -24.45 31.23
C LEU A 12 0.22 -24.66 29.79
N LEU A 13 -1.07 -24.92 29.56
CA LEU A 13 -1.66 -25.10 28.22
C LEU A 13 -1.96 -23.77 27.49
N SER A 14 -2.00 -22.64 28.19
CA SER A 14 -2.25 -21.32 27.59
C SER A 14 -1.01 -20.62 27.02
N ALA A 15 0.19 -21.18 27.21
CA ALA A 15 1.45 -20.56 26.79
C ALA A 15 1.85 -20.85 25.33
N VAL A 16 1.11 -21.71 24.61
CA VAL A 16 1.37 -22.00 23.20
C VAL A 16 0.45 -21.16 22.31
N ALA A 17 0.44 -19.84 22.53
CA ALA A 17 -0.05 -18.91 21.52
C ALA A 17 1.00 -18.90 20.40
N SER A 18 0.85 -19.81 19.45
CA SER A 18 1.67 -19.88 18.24
C SER A 18 1.75 -18.48 17.63
N LEU A 19 2.95 -17.91 17.60
CA LEU A 19 3.26 -16.75 16.76
C LEU A 19 3.07 -17.22 15.32
N ALA A 20 1.85 -17.13 14.81
CA ALA A 20 1.58 -17.25 13.39
C ALA A 20 2.18 -16.00 12.73
N GLN A 21 3.49 -16.02 12.52
CA GLN A 21 4.17 -15.08 11.62
C GLN A 21 3.54 -15.30 10.25
N GLN A 22 2.68 -14.36 9.86
CA GLN A 22 2.07 -14.34 8.54
C GLN A 22 3.19 -14.20 7.52
N ARG A 23 3.59 -15.32 6.92
CA ARG A 23 4.64 -15.34 5.89
C ARG A 23 4.18 -14.47 4.74
N VAL A 24 4.92 -13.40 4.48
CA VAL A 24 4.68 -12.54 3.33
C VAL A 24 5.42 -13.13 2.15
N TYR A 25 4.69 -13.41 1.08
CA TYR A 25 5.25 -13.93 -0.15
C TYR A 25 5.31 -12.81 -1.19
N CYS A 26 6.42 -12.77 -1.93
CA CYS A 26 6.56 -11.92 -3.09
C CYS A 26 6.34 -12.73 -4.39
N PRO A 27 5.78 -12.12 -5.45
CA PRO A 27 5.31 -10.72 -5.50
C PRO A 27 4.08 -10.49 -4.63
N LEU A 28 3.96 -9.28 -4.07
CA LEU A 28 2.76 -8.85 -3.36
C LEU A 28 1.57 -8.82 -4.33
N PRO A 29 0.32 -8.95 -3.85
CA PRO A 29 -0.87 -8.83 -4.71
C PRO A 29 -0.91 -7.53 -5.52
N GLU A 30 -0.44 -6.43 -4.92
CA GLU A 30 -0.33 -5.10 -5.53
C GLU A 30 0.72 -5.02 -6.65
N ASP A 31 1.66 -5.97 -6.74
CA ASP A 31 2.74 -5.96 -7.74
C ASP A 31 2.18 -5.95 -9.17
N GLY A 32 2.76 -5.10 -10.01
CA GLY A 32 2.43 -4.99 -11.42
C GLY A 32 1.99 -3.59 -11.83
N ILE A 33 1.30 -3.54 -12.98
CA ILE A 33 0.86 -2.30 -13.63
C ILE A 33 -0.66 -2.21 -13.54
N TRP A 34 -1.15 -1.10 -13.01
CA TRP A 34 -2.56 -0.82 -12.78
C TRP A 34 -2.96 0.45 -13.51
N VAL A 35 -4.09 0.44 -14.20
CA VAL A 35 -4.50 1.53 -15.09
C VAL A 35 -5.92 1.99 -14.75
N ASN A 36 -6.11 3.29 -14.70
CA ASN A 36 -7.41 3.95 -14.66
C ASN A 36 -7.71 4.47 -16.08
N LYS A 37 -8.61 3.78 -16.79
CA LYS A 37 -8.96 4.13 -18.18
C LYS A 37 -9.78 5.42 -18.27
N ASP A 38 -10.43 5.80 -17.19
CA ASP A 38 -11.36 6.93 -17.11
C ASP A 38 -10.75 8.14 -16.39
N ALA A 39 -9.41 8.17 -16.26
CA ALA A 39 -8.71 9.25 -15.56
C ALA A 39 -8.90 10.60 -16.25
N ALA A 40 -9.54 11.54 -15.55
CA ALA A 40 -9.63 12.93 -15.99
C ALA A 40 -8.26 13.64 -15.82
N PRO A 41 -8.04 14.80 -16.48
CA PRO A 41 -6.80 15.55 -16.33
C PRO A 41 -6.41 15.76 -14.86
N LYS A 42 -5.13 15.54 -14.55
CA LYS A 42 -4.53 15.62 -13.20
C LYS A 42 -4.92 14.49 -12.22
N GLN A 43 -5.80 13.57 -12.59
CA GLN A 43 -6.12 12.38 -11.78
C GLN A 43 -5.13 11.25 -12.05
N ILE A 44 -5.07 10.26 -11.15
CA ILE A 44 -4.23 9.07 -11.32
C ILE A 44 -4.69 8.28 -12.55
N SER A 45 -3.80 8.14 -13.53
CA SER A 45 -4.02 7.35 -14.76
C SER A 45 -3.39 5.96 -14.67
N ARG A 46 -2.28 5.83 -13.94
CA ARG A 46 -1.58 4.55 -13.76
C ARG A 46 -0.79 4.53 -12.47
N VAL A 47 -0.76 3.37 -11.83
CA VAL A 47 0.14 3.05 -10.72
C VAL A 47 0.93 1.82 -11.10
N GLU A 48 2.22 1.83 -10.79
CA GLU A 48 3.09 0.68 -10.96
C GLU A 48 3.74 0.38 -9.61
N VAL A 49 3.68 -0.89 -9.23
CA VAL A 49 4.20 -1.40 -7.96
C VAL A 49 5.20 -2.49 -8.29
N GLU A 50 6.36 -2.43 -7.67
CA GLU A 50 7.32 -3.53 -7.68
C GLU A 50 7.61 -3.95 -6.24
N SER A 51 7.59 -5.25 -6.01
CA SER A 51 7.83 -5.87 -4.73
C SER A 51 8.89 -6.97 -4.84
N ARG A 52 9.80 -7.02 -3.87
CA ARG A 52 10.85 -8.03 -3.77
C ARG A 52 11.03 -8.46 -2.32
N CYS A 53 11.25 -9.74 -2.11
CA CYS A 53 11.55 -10.29 -0.78
C CYS A 53 13.05 -10.61 -0.75
N LEU A 54 13.79 -9.95 0.14
CA LEU A 54 15.23 -10.15 0.34
C LEU A 54 15.48 -10.23 1.85
N ASP A 55 16.22 -11.23 2.31
CA ASP A 55 16.62 -11.37 3.73
C ASP A 55 15.44 -11.24 4.72
N ASP A 56 14.33 -11.93 4.42
CA ASP A 56 13.06 -11.88 5.16
C ASP A 56 12.38 -10.50 5.25
N GLN A 57 12.84 -9.53 4.46
CA GLN A 57 12.26 -8.20 4.33
C GLN A 57 11.55 -8.02 2.98
N VAL A 58 10.43 -7.30 3.03
CA VAL A 58 9.64 -6.96 1.84
C VAL A 58 10.02 -5.55 1.41
N HIS A 59 10.67 -5.43 0.26
CA HIS A 59 10.98 -4.16 -0.37
C HIS A 59 9.91 -3.85 -1.40
N VAL A 60 9.23 -2.71 -1.24
CA VAL A 60 8.24 -2.22 -2.18
C VAL A 60 8.67 -0.87 -2.70
N ARG A 61 8.55 -0.67 -4.01
CA ARG A 61 8.62 0.66 -4.61
C ARG A 61 7.41 0.89 -5.49
N VAL A 62 6.95 2.13 -5.52
CA VAL A 62 5.79 2.56 -6.27
C VAL A 62 6.16 3.75 -7.14
N ARG A 63 5.61 3.80 -8.35
CA ARG A 63 5.53 5.04 -9.13
C ARG A 63 4.11 5.25 -9.60
N ALA A 64 3.70 6.50 -9.70
CA ALA A 64 2.38 6.87 -10.18
C ALA A 64 2.46 7.80 -11.39
N PHE A 65 1.37 7.84 -12.13
CA PHE A 65 1.18 8.69 -13.29
C PHE A 65 -0.14 9.41 -13.12
N THR A 66 -0.16 10.69 -13.47
CA THR A 66 -1.40 11.45 -13.60
C THR A 66 -1.65 11.79 -15.06
N ALA A 67 -2.92 11.75 -15.47
CA ALA A 67 -3.32 12.08 -16.83
C ALA A 67 -2.89 13.51 -17.20
N CYS A 68 -2.05 13.62 -18.23
CA CYS A 68 -1.50 14.88 -18.74
C CYS A 68 -1.28 14.81 -20.27
N ILE A 69 -1.28 15.95 -20.94
CA ILE A 69 -1.08 16.04 -22.41
C ILE A 69 0.28 16.71 -22.68
N PRO A 70 1.10 16.19 -23.62
CA PRO A 70 0.84 15.06 -24.53
C PRO A 70 1.16 13.68 -23.94
N ARG A 71 1.77 13.63 -22.75
CA ARG A 71 2.12 12.41 -22.04
C ARG A 71 1.80 12.59 -20.57
N ASP A 72 1.43 11.49 -19.92
CA ASP A 72 1.16 11.48 -18.49
C ASP A 72 2.33 12.06 -17.68
N CYS A 73 1.98 12.87 -16.68
CA CYS A 73 2.95 13.39 -15.74
C CYS A 73 3.39 12.24 -14.84
N LYS A 74 4.69 11.97 -14.80
CA LYS A 74 5.29 10.83 -14.10
C LYS A 74 5.85 11.26 -12.76
N TRP A 75 5.47 10.54 -11.72
CA TRP A 75 6.13 10.55 -10.42
C TRP A 75 7.22 9.47 -10.42
N GLY A 76 8.37 9.76 -9.82
CA GLY A 76 9.50 8.82 -9.79
C GLY A 76 9.18 7.52 -9.05
N TRP A 77 10.09 6.54 -9.16
CA TRP A 77 10.06 5.39 -8.25
C TRP A 77 10.40 5.87 -6.84
N THR A 78 9.55 5.53 -5.89
CA THR A 78 9.72 5.89 -4.49
C THR A 78 9.51 4.64 -3.63
N GLN A 79 10.32 4.49 -2.59
CA GLN A 79 10.17 3.42 -1.62
C GLN A 79 8.80 3.55 -0.94
N ALA A 80 8.08 2.45 -0.84
CA ALA A 80 6.80 2.37 -0.18
C ALA A 80 6.92 1.51 1.08
N GLU A 81 6.05 1.79 2.04
CA GLU A 81 5.96 1.05 3.29
C GLU A 81 4.70 0.18 3.26
N ARG A 82 4.83 -1.05 3.75
CA ARG A 82 3.68 -1.93 3.95
C ARG A 82 3.16 -1.75 5.37
N ARG A 83 1.91 -1.32 5.49
CA ARG A 83 1.22 -1.15 6.77
C ARG A 83 0.83 -2.51 7.35
N SER A 84 0.50 -2.53 8.65
CA SER A 84 0.05 -3.73 9.35
C SER A 84 -1.28 -4.29 8.84
N ASP A 85 -2.12 -3.45 8.24
CA ASP A 85 -3.39 -3.83 7.57
C ASP A 85 -3.18 -4.41 6.15
N GLY A 86 -1.92 -4.52 5.72
CA GLY A 86 -1.52 -5.02 4.40
C GLY A 86 -1.50 -3.98 3.28
N ALA A 87 -2.00 -2.75 3.52
CA ALA A 87 -1.98 -1.71 2.51
C ALA A 87 -0.55 -1.18 2.27
N ILE A 88 -0.29 -0.73 1.04
CA ILE A 88 0.98 -0.11 0.66
C ILE A 88 0.82 1.40 0.70
N GLN A 89 1.67 2.09 1.46
CA GLN A 89 1.66 3.54 1.58
C GLN A 89 2.93 4.13 0.96
N VAL A 90 2.78 5.18 0.16
CA VAL A 90 3.92 5.90 -0.44
C VAL A 90 3.67 7.40 -0.44
N LEU A 91 4.72 8.17 -0.14
CA LEU A 91 4.71 9.62 -0.28
C LEU A 91 5.53 10.02 -1.51
N LEU A 92 4.84 10.42 -2.57
CA LEU A 92 5.45 10.90 -3.79
C LEU A 92 5.69 12.41 -3.66
N ILE A 93 6.96 12.80 -3.49
CA ILE A 93 7.35 14.19 -3.30
C ILE A 93 7.61 14.83 -4.66
N GLY A 94 6.91 15.93 -4.95
CA GLY A 94 7.12 16.76 -6.12
C GLY A 94 7.46 18.19 -5.73
N PHE A 95 7.83 19.01 -6.72
CA PHE A 95 8.25 20.39 -6.48
C PHE A 95 7.10 21.30 -5.99
N LEU A 96 5.92 21.21 -6.61
CA LEU A 96 4.76 22.04 -6.28
C LEU A 96 3.77 21.37 -5.33
N SER A 97 3.78 20.04 -5.30
CA SER A 97 2.86 19.25 -4.49
C SER A 97 3.47 17.88 -4.20
N SER A 98 3.00 17.27 -3.12
CA SER A 98 3.21 15.86 -2.81
C SER A 98 1.91 15.09 -2.93
N LYS A 99 2.01 13.80 -3.21
CA LYS A 99 0.87 12.88 -3.21
C LYS A 99 1.16 11.72 -2.28
N GLN A 100 0.36 11.60 -1.23
CA GLN A 100 0.36 10.41 -0.39
C GLN A 100 -0.65 9.42 -0.96
N LEU A 101 -0.17 8.25 -1.37
CA LEU A 101 -1.01 7.17 -1.89
C LEU A 101 -1.12 6.06 -0.85
N THR A 102 -2.30 5.50 -0.71
CA THR A 102 -2.55 4.23 -0.02
C THR A 102 -3.17 3.27 -1.03
N LEU A 103 -2.55 2.11 -1.22
CA LEU A 103 -2.89 1.13 -2.24
C LEU A 103 -3.39 -0.15 -1.56
N LYS A 104 -4.48 -0.70 -2.08
CA LYS A 104 -5.01 -1.98 -1.61
C LYS A 104 -5.66 -2.77 -2.74
N VAL A 105 -5.27 -4.04 -2.89
CA VAL A 105 -5.88 -4.93 -3.88
C VAL A 105 -7.14 -5.59 -3.37
N PHE A 106 -8.15 -5.64 -4.26
CA PHE A 106 -9.39 -6.38 -4.10
C PHE A 106 -9.67 -7.17 -5.39
N GLY A 107 -9.13 -8.39 -5.46
CA GLY A 107 -9.21 -9.22 -6.67
C GLY A 107 -8.45 -8.58 -7.84
N ASP A 108 -9.16 -8.24 -8.91
CA ASP A 108 -8.60 -7.63 -10.12
C ASP A 108 -8.60 -6.09 -10.10
N MET A 109 -8.93 -5.50 -8.95
CA MET A 109 -9.00 -4.06 -8.73
C MET A 109 -7.95 -3.61 -7.72
N LEU A 110 -7.33 -2.47 -7.99
CA LEU A 110 -6.49 -1.74 -7.05
C LEU A 110 -7.23 -0.47 -6.63
N ASP A 111 -7.60 -0.41 -5.36
CA ASP A 111 -8.06 0.83 -4.73
C ASP A 111 -6.84 1.72 -4.45
N VAL A 112 -6.87 2.94 -4.96
CA VAL A 112 -5.82 3.93 -4.83
C VAL A 112 -6.41 5.17 -4.17
N HIS A 113 -6.22 5.26 -2.87
CA HIS A 113 -6.58 6.44 -2.11
C HIS A 113 -5.45 7.48 -2.17
N VAL A 114 -5.77 8.69 -2.61
CA VAL A 114 -4.82 9.76 -2.91
C VAL A 114 -5.13 10.98 -2.08
N ILE A 115 -4.14 11.40 -1.30
CA ILE A 115 -4.13 12.67 -0.60
C ILE A 115 -3.15 13.59 -1.32
N SER A 116 -3.65 14.66 -1.92
CA SER A 116 -2.82 15.70 -2.54
C SER A 116 -2.50 16.78 -1.52
N ILE A 117 -1.21 16.96 -1.25
CA ILE A 117 -0.65 17.95 -0.33
C ILE A 117 0.03 19.01 -1.18
N VAL A 118 -0.54 20.20 -1.21
CA VAL A 118 -0.02 21.36 -1.95
C VAL A 118 0.86 22.20 -1.04
N ASN A 119 1.91 22.79 -1.60
CA ASN A 119 2.81 23.67 -0.84
C ASN A 119 2.20 25.06 -0.61
N ASP A 120 1.18 25.43 -1.38
CA ASP A 120 0.41 26.66 -1.18
C ASP A 120 -0.66 26.43 -0.10
N LEU A 121 -0.49 27.08 1.05
CA LEU A 121 -1.40 26.97 2.19
C LEU A 121 -2.79 27.58 1.92
N SER A 122 -2.97 28.34 0.84
CA SER A 122 -4.28 28.86 0.44
C SER A 122 -5.14 27.83 -0.28
N GLU A 123 -4.54 26.75 -0.80
CA GLU A 123 -5.26 25.66 -1.45
C GLU A 123 -5.60 24.54 -0.45
N PRO A 124 -6.83 24.00 -0.47
CA PRO A 124 -7.20 22.92 0.43
C PRO A 124 -6.52 21.61 0.02
N ARG A 125 -6.19 20.79 1.02
CA ARG A 125 -5.88 19.38 0.84
C ARG A 125 -7.04 18.69 0.11
N ARG A 126 -6.73 17.93 -0.94
CA ARG A 126 -7.71 17.15 -1.69
C ARG A 126 -7.52 15.66 -1.47
N GLU A 127 -8.63 14.95 -1.37
CA GLU A 127 -8.66 13.53 -1.10
C GLU A 127 -9.59 12.86 -2.10
N GLU A 128 -9.07 11.89 -2.84
CA GLU A 128 -9.79 11.19 -3.91
C GLU A 128 -9.42 9.71 -3.87
N THR A 129 -10.35 8.84 -4.25
CA THR A 129 -10.09 7.39 -4.39
C THR A 129 -10.35 6.98 -5.83
N PHE A 130 -9.43 6.20 -6.38
CA PHE A 130 -9.51 5.68 -7.75
C PHE A 130 -9.46 4.15 -7.74
N ASN A 131 -10.29 3.54 -8.58
CA ASN A 131 -10.28 2.10 -8.80
C ASN A 131 -9.55 1.82 -10.11
N LEU A 132 -8.39 1.18 -10.03
CA LEU A 132 -7.57 0.83 -11.17
C LEU A 132 -7.74 -0.66 -11.49
N THR A 133 -7.66 -1.01 -12.77
CA THR A 133 -7.66 -2.40 -13.22
C THR A 133 -6.27 -2.84 -13.62
N ARG A 134 -5.94 -4.12 -13.43
CA ARG A 134 -4.67 -4.69 -13.90
C ARG A 134 -4.56 -4.53 -15.42
N LYS A 135 -3.36 -4.16 -15.89
CA LYS A 135 -3.06 -4.02 -17.33
C LYS A 135 -2.95 -5.37 -18.03
#